data_AF-A0A7S0Q8T3-F1
#
_entry.id   AF-A0A7S0Q8T3-F1
#
_cell.length_a   1.000
_cell.length_b   1.000
_cell.length_c   1.000
_cell.angle_alpha   90.00
_cell.angle_beta   90.00
_cell.angle_gamma   90.00
#
_symmetry.space_group_name_H-M   'P 1'
#
loop_
_entity.id
_entity.type
_entity.pdbx_description
1 polymer ?
#
loop_
_entity_poly.entity_id
_entity_poly.type
_entity_poly.pdbx_seq_one_letter_code
_entity_poly.pdbx_strand_id
1 'polypeptide(L)'
;LLKMRSLLTFLTVTRPSPSALRACALCASASAPSSSLTLLFSRHVRELLPKGAPHVDRFTVEASSPLGCVRRRLAERLPADVLPRLALQHGRRRLTTDSELAEVLAATRNAGATPLLKVLAPSLATLDSHAHKPAAAAPSAETAAADDVIHTAGITEQLQLLSFFVLRPDALSDGRLPLLEIQLRRLLERLGVRGTVYLAPEGINAQLCVPASALQQLAARLRDLPELDEVE
;
A
#
# COMPACT_ATOMS: atom_id res chain seq x y z
N LEU A 1 -1.70 13.64 -25.41
CA LEU A 1 -1.38 12.53 -24.47
C LEU A 1 -0.58 13.11 -23.32
N LEU A 2 -1.27 13.57 -22.26
CA LEU A 2 -0.63 14.22 -21.11
C LEU A 2 0.22 13.21 -20.33
N LYS A 3 1.50 13.52 -20.16
CA LYS A 3 2.42 12.78 -19.28
C LYS A 3 2.16 13.20 -17.84
N MET A 4 1.32 12.47 -17.11
CA MET A 4 1.21 12.64 -15.66
C MET A 4 2.42 12.01 -14.96
N ARG A 5 3.12 12.80 -14.14
CA ARG A 5 4.23 12.32 -13.30
C ARG A 5 3.68 11.98 -11.91
N SER A 6 3.70 10.71 -11.56
CA SER A 6 3.37 10.21 -10.22
C SER A 6 4.63 10.18 -9.36
N LEU A 7 4.53 10.65 -8.11
CA LEU A 7 5.64 10.59 -7.16
C LEU A 7 5.46 9.53 -6.08
N LEU A 8 6.62 8.98 -5.70
CA LEU A 8 6.84 7.76 -4.94
C LEU A 8 6.15 7.71 -3.57
N THR A 9 5.95 6.47 -3.11
CA THR A 9 5.22 6.06 -1.91
C THR A 9 6.14 5.22 -1.02
N PHE A 10 6.20 5.50 0.29
CA PHE A 10 6.46 4.48 1.32
C PHE A 10 5.74 4.82 2.62
N LEU A 11 5.04 3.82 3.20
CA LEU A 11 5.08 3.50 4.62
C LEU A 11 4.35 2.19 4.94
N THR A 12 5.08 1.31 5.60
CA THR A 12 4.64 0.23 6.49
C THR A 12 4.04 0.83 7.76
N VAL A 13 2.85 0.36 8.14
CA VAL A 13 2.23 0.68 9.44
C VAL A 13 2.18 -0.63 10.23
N THR A 14 2.98 -0.70 11.30
CA THR A 14 2.93 -1.76 12.30
C THR A 14 1.69 -1.59 13.18
N ARG A 15 0.95 -2.69 13.38
CA ARG A 15 -0.23 -2.75 14.27
C ARG A 15 0.17 -3.16 15.70
N PRO A 16 -0.62 -2.78 16.72
CA PRO A 16 -0.36 -3.14 18.11
C PRO A 16 -0.74 -4.60 18.40
N SER A 17 0.00 -5.18 19.34
CA SER A 17 -0.23 -6.49 19.96
C SER A 17 -1.44 -6.47 20.92
N PRO A 18 -2.27 -7.51 20.95
CA PRO A 18 -3.05 -7.84 22.13
C PRO A 18 -2.58 -9.16 22.76
N SER A 19 -2.17 -9.09 24.02
CA SER A 19 -1.92 -10.25 24.86
C SER A 19 -3.23 -10.87 25.38
N ALA A 20 -3.30 -12.20 25.23
CA ALA A 20 -3.99 -13.23 26.03
C ALA A 20 -5.37 -12.93 26.66
N LEU A 21 -6.34 -13.84 26.41
CA LEU A 21 -6.85 -14.76 27.45
C LEU A 21 -7.82 -15.82 26.88
N ARG A 22 -7.56 -17.06 27.35
CA ARG A 22 -8.46 -18.20 27.62
C ARG A 22 -9.01 -19.07 26.48
N ALA A 23 -8.57 -20.33 26.57
CA ALA A 23 -9.17 -21.51 25.99
C ALA A 23 -10.53 -21.83 26.64
N CYS A 24 -11.53 -22.10 25.80
CA CYS A 24 -12.62 -23.03 26.07
C CYS A 24 -12.88 -23.80 24.77
N ALA A 25 -12.48 -25.06 24.75
CA ALA A 25 -12.88 -26.02 23.74
C ALA A 25 -14.32 -26.46 24.04
N LEU A 26 -15.22 -26.29 23.08
CA LEU A 26 -16.45 -27.07 22.94
C LEU A 26 -16.79 -27.15 21.45
N CYS A 27 -16.75 -28.37 20.92
CA CYS A 27 -17.03 -28.71 19.54
C CYS A 27 -18.47 -28.35 19.17
N ALA A 28 -18.65 -27.17 18.59
CA ALA A 28 -19.76 -26.87 17.72
C ALA A 28 -19.17 -26.65 16.33
N SER A 29 -19.54 -27.50 15.37
CA SER A 29 -19.26 -27.28 13.94
C SER A 29 -20.12 -26.12 13.44
N ALA A 30 -19.85 -24.92 13.97
CA ALA A 30 -20.38 -23.69 13.41
C ALA A 30 -19.78 -23.58 12.00
N SER A 31 -20.64 -23.58 10.98
CA SER A 31 -20.23 -23.32 9.60
C SER A 31 -19.40 -22.05 9.60
N ALA A 32 -18.13 -22.16 9.19
CA ALA A 32 -17.22 -21.03 9.18
C ALA A 32 -17.83 -19.94 8.29
N PRO A 33 -17.85 -18.67 8.72
CA PRO A 33 -18.44 -17.60 7.94
C PRO A 33 -17.77 -17.54 6.56
N SER A 34 -18.57 -17.75 5.53
CA SER A 34 -18.14 -17.68 4.13
C SER A 34 -18.08 -16.23 3.67
N SER A 35 -17.21 -15.93 2.71
CA SER A 35 -17.02 -14.59 2.18
C SER A 35 -16.82 -14.67 0.68
N SER A 36 -17.47 -13.79 -0.07
CA SER A 36 -17.21 -13.66 -1.50
C SER A 36 -15.84 -13.03 -1.71
N LEU A 37 -15.01 -13.60 -2.57
CA LEU A 37 -13.68 -13.11 -2.91
C LEU A 37 -13.62 -12.82 -4.41
N THR A 38 -13.05 -11.67 -4.75
CA THR A 38 -12.89 -11.22 -6.13
C THR A 38 -11.43 -11.27 -6.55
N LEU A 39 -11.13 -11.96 -7.64
CA LEU A 39 -9.84 -11.97 -8.32
C LEU A 39 -9.88 -11.00 -9.51
N LEU A 40 -8.92 -10.08 -9.56
CA LEU A 40 -8.73 -9.15 -10.68
C LEU A 40 -7.44 -9.49 -11.40
N PHE A 41 -7.54 -9.95 -12.65
CA PHE A 41 -6.37 -10.27 -13.45
C PHE A 41 -5.71 -9.00 -13.98
N SER A 42 -4.40 -8.86 -13.80
CA SER A 42 -3.61 -7.80 -14.44
C SER A 42 -3.53 -7.98 -15.96
N ARG A 43 -3.18 -6.91 -16.69
CA ARG A 43 -3.08 -6.95 -18.16
C ARG A 43 -2.30 -8.15 -18.70
N HIS A 44 -1.09 -8.39 -18.18
CA HIS A 44 -0.25 -9.50 -18.63
C HIS A 44 -0.86 -10.88 -18.31
N VAL A 45 -1.58 -11.02 -17.19
CA VAL A 45 -2.26 -12.28 -16.88
C VAL A 45 -3.51 -12.47 -17.75
N ARG A 46 -4.18 -11.39 -18.15
CA ARG A 46 -5.34 -11.46 -19.06
C ARG A 46 -4.96 -12.01 -20.43
N GLU A 47 -3.75 -11.73 -20.90
CA GLU A 47 -3.23 -12.27 -22.18
C GLU A 47 -3.04 -13.79 -22.12
N LEU A 48 -2.95 -14.37 -20.92
CA LEU A 48 -2.81 -15.81 -20.68
C LEU A 48 -4.15 -16.50 -20.43
N LEU A 49 -5.24 -15.76 -20.29
CA LEU A 49 -6.57 -16.35 -20.11
C LEU A 49 -7.11 -16.83 -21.47
N PRO A 50 -8.03 -17.82 -21.47
CA PRO A 50 -8.75 -18.22 -22.68
C PRO A 50 -9.44 -17.03 -23.35
N LYS A 51 -9.52 -17.01 -24.68
CA LYS A 51 -10.21 -15.95 -25.43
C LYS A 51 -11.67 -15.82 -24.94
N GLY A 52 -12.08 -14.60 -24.63
CA GLY A 52 -13.42 -14.30 -24.10
C GLY A 52 -13.61 -14.55 -22.60
N ALA A 53 -12.58 -15.00 -21.88
CA ALA A 53 -12.64 -15.15 -20.44
C ALA A 53 -12.81 -13.80 -19.72
N PRO A 54 -13.63 -13.73 -18.66
CA PRO A 54 -13.79 -12.52 -17.88
C PRO A 54 -12.48 -12.14 -17.18
N HIS A 55 -12.20 -10.83 -17.11
CA HIS A 55 -11.02 -10.28 -16.43
C HIS A 55 -11.15 -10.22 -14.91
N VAL A 56 -12.32 -10.61 -14.40
CA VAL A 56 -12.65 -10.68 -12.98
C VAL A 56 -13.28 -12.04 -12.73
N ASP A 57 -12.81 -12.74 -11.70
CA ASP A 57 -13.42 -13.98 -11.22
C ASP A 57 -13.89 -13.79 -9.79
N ARG A 58 -15.11 -14.25 -9.48
CA ARG A 58 -15.71 -14.13 -8.14
C ARG A 58 -16.09 -15.51 -7.67
N PHE A 59 -15.66 -15.86 -6.46
CA PHE A 59 -15.98 -17.14 -5.86
C PHE A 59 -16.04 -17.02 -4.34
N THR A 60 -16.68 -18.00 -3.69
CA THR A 60 -16.86 -18.00 -2.24
C THR A 60 -15.73 -18.76 -1.57
N VAL A 61 -15.22 -18.19 -0.48
CA VAL A 61 -14.11 -18.72 0.30
C VAL A 61 -14.48 -18.67 1.79
N GLU A 62 -14.18 -19.71 2.53
CA GLU A 62 -14.38 -19.73 3.98
C GLU A 62 -13.32 -18.88 4.69
N ALA A 63 -13.66 -18.30 5.85
CA ALA A 63 -12.74 -17.46 6.63
C ALA A 63 -11.37 -18.10 6.90
N SER A 64 -11.37 -19.42 7.11
CA SER A 64 -10.20 -20.24 7.43
C SER A 64 -9.57 -20.93 6.21
N SER A 65 -10.02 -20.59 5.00
CA SER A 65 -9.48 -21.21 3.79
C SER A 65 -8.02 -20.83 3.58
N PRO A 66 -7.14 -21.81 3.28
CA PRO A 66 -5.74 -21.54 2.98
C PRO A 66 -5.59 -20.82 1.64
N LEU A 67 -4.45 -20.15 1.45
CA LEU A 67 -4.05 -19.52 0.18
C LEU A 67 -4.00 -20.53 -0.96
N GLY A 68 -3.75 -21.81 -0.64
CA GLY A 68 -3.84 -22.93 -1.57
C GLY A 68 -5.19 -23.04 -2.28
N CYS A 69 -6.31 -22.69 -1.64
CA CYS A 69 -7.64 -22.70 -2.28
C CYS A 69 -7.74 -21.64 -3.38
N VAL A 70 -7.17 -20.45 -3.15
CA VAL A 70 -7.11 -19.39 -4.17
C VAL A 70 -6.22 -19.82 -5.34
N ARG A 71 -5.08 -20.46 -5.06
CA ARG A 71 -4.19 -20.98 -6.10
C ARG A 71 -4.84 -22.09 -6.92
N ARG A 72 -5.61 -22.98 -6.29
CA ARG A 72 -6.39 -24.01 -6.99
C ARG A 72 -7.43 -23.40 -7.91
N ARG A 73 -8.12 -22.35 -7.45
CA ARG A 73 -9.07 -21.60 -8.29
C ARG A 73 -8.39 -20.94 -9.50
N LEU A 74 -7.18 -20.42 -9.32
CA LEU A 74 -6.38 -19.92 -10.46
C LEU A 74 -6.00 -21.03 -11.44
N ALA A 75 -5.72 -22.24 -10.94
CA ALA A 75 -5.35 -23.39 -11.76
C ALA A 75 -6.46 -23.87 -12.70
N GLU A 76 -7.72 -23.61 -12.36
CA GLU A 76 -8.87 -23.88 -13.23
C GLU A 76 -8.91 -22.95 -14.46
N ARG A 77 -8.18 -21.83 -14.41
CA ARG A 77 -8.31 -20.71 -15.35
C ARG A 77 -7.04 -20.43 -16.14
N LEU A 78 -5.89 -20.77 -15.59
CA LEU A 78 -4.58 -20.41 -16.11
C LEU A 78 -3.72 -21.65 -16.34
N PRO A 79 -2.79 -21.61 -17.31
CA PRO A 79 -1.84 -22.69 -17.56
C PRO A 79 -1.01 -23.05 -16.32
N ALA A 80 -0.79 -24.34 -16.09
CA ALA A 80 -0.14 -24.87 -14.89
C ALA A 80 1.31 -24.39 -14.73
N ASP A 81 2.01 -24.14 -15.84
CA ASP A 81 3.38 -23.65 -15.88
C ASP A 81 3.53 -22.20 -15.36
N VAL A 82 2.45 -21.42 -15.40
CA VAL A 82 2.46 -20.01 -14.99
C VAL A 82 2.14 -19.85 -13.50
N LEU A 83 1.29 -20.73 -12.93
CA LEU A 83 0.78 -20.61 -11.56
C LEU A 83 1.83 -20.39 -10.46
N PRO A 84 2.99 -21.08 -10.46
CA PRO A 84 3.99 -20.89 -9.41
C PRO A 84 4.60 -19.49 -9.42
N ARG A 85 4.57 -18.80 -10.57
CA ARG A 85 5.17 -17.49 -10.77
C ARG A 85 4.21 -16.33 -10.51
N LEU A 86 2.92 -16.62 -10.37
CA LEU A 86 1.90 -15.60 -10.10
C LEU A 86 2.01 -15.07 -8.67
N ALA A 87 1.83 -13.75 -8.55
CA ALA A 87 1.70 -13.08 -7.26
C ALA A 87 0.24 -12.70 -7.00
N LEU A 88 -0.20 -12.91 -5.76
CA LEU A 88 -1.48 -12.42 -5.25
C LEU A 88 -1.22 -11.15 -4.45
N GLN A 89 -2.00 -10.09 -4.68
CA GLN A 89 -1.83 -8.81 -4.02
C GLN A 89 -3.17 -8.20 -3.59
N HIS A 90 -3.26 -7.72 -2.34
CA HIS A 90 -4.37 -6.92 -1.85
C HIS A 90 -3.89 -5.50 -1.53
N GLY A 91 -4.46 -4.48 -2.18
CA GLY A 91 -3.96 -3.11 -2.08
C GLY A 91 -2.49 -3.02 -2.51
N ARG A 92 -1.58 -2.77 -1.56
CA ARG A 92 -0.11 -2.76 -1.76
C ARG A 92 0.60 -3.99 -1.19
N ARG A 93 -0.11 -4.87 -0.49
CA ARG A 93 0.47 -6.03 0.18
C ARG A 93 0.44 -7.26 -0.72
N ARG A 94 1.59 -7.89 -0.91
CA ARG A 94 1.69 -9.21 -1.55
C ARG A 94 1.36 -10.29 -0.54
N LEU A 95 0.57 -11.28 -0.96
CA LEU A 95 0.16 -12.42 -0.14
C LEU A 95 1.04 -13.63 -0.47
N THR A 96 1.77 -14.12 0.52
CA THR A 96 2.64 -15.29 0.43
C THR A 96 2.26 -16.40 1.40
N THR A 97 1.57 -16.10 2.49
CA THR A 97 1.15 -17.10 3.49
C THR A 97 -0.36 -17.13 3.73
N ASP A 98 -0.84 -18.20 4.36
CA ASP A 98 -2.24 -18.39 4.72
C ASP A 98 -2.72 -17.36 5.76
N SER A 99 -1.85 -16.96 6.70
CA SER A 99 -2.19 -15.96 7.72
C SER A 99 -2.48 -14.59 7.11
N GLU A 100 -1.76 -14.20 6.05
CA GLU A 100 -2.01 -12.93 5.38
C GLU A 100 -3.35 -12.92 4.64
N LEU A 101 -3.75 -14.06 4.05
CA LEU A 101 -5.07 -14.19 3.45
C LEU A 101 -6.16 -14.09 4.52
N ALA A 102 -6.00 -14.79 5.64
CA ALA A 102 -6.94 -14.73 6.75
C ALA A 102 -7.10 -13.29 7.29
N GLU A 103 -5.99 -12.56 7.43
CA GLU A 103 -6.00 -11.14 7.83
C GLU A 103 -6.77 -10.26 6.83
N VAL A 104 -6.58 -10.47 5.52
CA VAL A 104 -7.32 -9.73 4.48
C VAL A 104 -8.80 -10.04 4.55
N LEU A 105 -9.18 -11.32 4.63
CA LEU A 105 -10.58 -11.75 4.71
C LEU A 105 -11.27 -11.14 5.95
N ALA A 106 -10.62 -11.20 7.11
CA ALA A 106 -11.12 -10.64 8.36
C ALA A 106 -11.26 -9.11 8.28
N ALA A 107 -10.24 -8.41 7.76
CA ALA A 107 -10.26 -6.96 7.62
C ALA A 107 -11.40 -6.48 6.71
N THR A 108 -11.60 -7.14 5.57
CA THR A 108 -12.66 -6.77 4.62
C THR A 108 -14.05 -7.07 5.15
N ARG A 109 -14.20 -8.17 5.90
CA ARG A 109 -15.46 -8.51 6.57
C ARG A 109 -15.85 -7.46 7.60
N ASN A 110 -14.92 -7.05 8.45
CA ASN A 110 -15.19 -6.04 9.48
C ASN A 110 -15.58 -4.69 8.86
N ALA A 111 -15.10 -4.41 7.64
CA ALA A 111 -15.46 -3.22 6.87
C ALA A 111 -16.74 -3.38 6.03
N GLY A 112 -17.39 -4.54 6.03
CA GLY A 112 -18.56 -4.82 5.17
C GLY A 112 -18.25 -4.85 3.67
N ALA A 113 -16.98 -5.07 3.30
CA ALA A 113 -16.51 -5.02 1.92
C ALA A 113 -16.14 -6.41 1.37
N THR A 114 -16.19 -6.57 0.05
CA THR A 114 -15.73 -7.78 -0.63
C THR A 114 -14.21 -7.73 -0.82
N PRO A 115 -13.44 -8.74 -0.34
CA PRO A 115 -12.01 -8.81 -0.59
C PRO A 115 -11.68 -8.90 -2.07
N LEU A 116 -10.83 -7.98 -2.54
CA LEU A 116 -10.31 -7.94 -3.90
C LEU A 116 -8.83 -8.27 -3.91
N LEU A 117 -8.45 -9.34 -4.62
CA LEU A 117 -7.07 -9.73 -4.86
C LEU A 117 -6.71 -9.49 -6.32
N LYS A 118 -5.62 -8.77 -6.56
CA LYS A 118 -5.00 -8.64 -7.88
C LYS A 118 -4.09 -9.83 -8.15
N VAL A 119 -4.25 -10.43 -9.32
CA VAL A 119 -3.39 -11.51 -9.83
C VAL A 119 -2.38 -10.89 -10.78
N LEU A 120 -1.13 -10.90 -10.37
CA LEU A 120 -0.03 -10.28 -11.10
C LEU A 120 0.85 -11.35 -11.74
N ALA A 121 1.20 -11.12 -13.00
CA ALA A 121 2.27 -11.86 -13.64
C ALA A 121 3.59 -11.54 -12.91
N PRO A 122 4.54 -12.49 -12.87
CA PRO A 122 5.89 -12.16 -12.45
C PRO A 122 6.40 -11.02 -13.32
N SER A 123 6.78 -9.91 -12.70
CA SER A 123 7.64 -8.96 -13.39
C SER A 123 8.94 -9.70 -13.73
N LEU A 124 9.32 -9.75 -15.01
CA LEU A 124 10.63 -10.24 -15.44
C LEU A 124 11.80 -9.44 -14.83
N ALA A 125 11.53 -8.40 -14.03
CA ALA A 125 12.51 -7.53 -13.38
C ALA A 125 12.82 -7.86 -11.91
N THR A 126 12.49 -9.06 -11.40
CA THR A 126 13.01 -9.53 -10.10
C THR A 126 13.67 -10.91 -10.23
N LEU A 127 14.72 -10.96 -11.03
CA LEU A 127 15.96 -11.67 -10.65
C LEU A 127 16.84 -10.62 -9.97
N ASP A 128 17.59 -11.03 -8.94
CA ASP A 128 18.49 -10.22 -8.09
C ASP A 128 17.85 -9.45 -6.93
N SER A 129 17.63 -10.18 -5.83
CA SER A 129 17.94 -9.71 -4.45
C SER A 129 18.00 -10.90 -3.48
N HIS A 130 18.78 -11.92 -3.83
CA HIS A 130 19.34 -12.88 -2.87
C HIS A 130 20.84 -13.05 -3.20
N ALA A 131 21.59 -11.95 -3.20
CA ALA A 131 23.04 -12.02 -3.08
C ALA A 131 23.38 -11.85 -1.60
N HIS A 132 23.63 -12.98 -0.94
CA HIS A 132 24.38 -13.04 0.31
C HIS A 132 25.66 -12.22 0.13
N LYS A 133 25.77 -11.09 0.84
CA LYS A 133 27.06 -10.46 1.10
C LYS A 133 27.74 -11.26 2.23
N PRO A 134 28.91 -11.88 2.02
CA PRO A 134 29.60 -12.58 3.09
C PRO A 134 30.12 -11.57 4.12
N ALA A 135 30.02 -11.97 5.38
CA ALA A 135 30.50 -11.23 6.55
C ALA A 135 32.00 -10.99 6.45
N ALA A 136 32.40 -9.72 6.44
CA ALA A 136 33.78 -9.31 6.66
C ALA A 136 34.04 -9.20 8.16
N ALA A 137 35.22 -9.69 8.57
CA ALA A 137 35.67 -9.90 9.93
C ALA A 137 35.63 -8.63 10.81
N ALA A 138 35.29 -8.85 12.09
CA ALA A 138 35.43 -7.88 13.17
C ALA A 138 36.91 -7.73 13.60
N PRO A 139 37.26 -6.55 14.14
CA PRO A 139 38.15 -6.50 15.29
C PRO A 139 37.46 -5.84 16.49
N SER A 140 37.68 -6.45 17.65
CA SER A 140 37.33 -5.93 18.97
C SER A 140 38.06 -4.63 19.30
N ALA A 141 37.40 -3.72 20.03
CA ALA A 141 37.97 -3.10 21.24
C ALA A 141 36.93 -2.22 21.94
N GLU A 142 36.98 -2.29 23.27
CA GLU A 142 36.34 -1.42 24.26
C GLU A 142 36.51 0.08 23.95
N THR A 143 35.55 0.93 24.32
CA THR A 143 35.60 1.79 25.53
C THR A 143 34.54 2.90 25.41
N ALA A 144 33.92 3.23 26.56
CA ALA A 144 33.31 4.52 26.94
C ALA A 144 31.90 4.88 26.41
N ALA A 145 30.94 4.69 27.31
CA ALA A 145 29.97 5.68 27.80
C ALA A 145 29.62 6.90 26.93
N ALA A 146 28.32 7.05 26.65
CA ALA A 146 27.52 8.17 27.16
C ALA A 146 26.07 8.05 26.65
N ASP A 147 25.14 8.47 27.51
CA ASP A 147 23.71 8.68 27.31
C ASP A 147 23.25 8.90 25.87
N ASP A 148 22.31 8.05 25.41
CA ASP A 148 21.03 8.58 24.92
C ASP A 148 19.98 7.45 24.96
N VAL A 149 19.23 7.40 26.05
CA VAL A 149 18.00 6.61 26.14
C VAL A 149 16.99 7.29 25.23
N ILE A 150 16.96 6.87 23.96
CA ILE A 150 15.86 7.24 23.06
C ILE A 150 14.59 6.60 23.63
N HIS A 151 13.85 7.40 24.39
CA HIS A 151 12.45 7.18 24.68
C HIS A 151 11.67 7.18 23.35
N THR A 152 11.64 6.05 22.64
CA THR A 152 10.55 5.76 21.70
C THR A 152 9.29 5.41 22.51
N ALA A 153 8.80 6.39 23.27
CA ALA A 153 7.41 6.43 23.66
C ALA A 153 6.64 6.67 22.36
N GLY A 154 5.98 5.63 21.85
CA GLY A 154 5.16 5.70 20.65
C GLY A 154 4.02 6.68 20.86
N ILE A 155 4.28 7.95 20.57
CA ILE A 155 3.24 8.94 20.37
C ILE A 155 2.53 8.51 19.10
N THR A 156 1.40 7.83 19.27
CA THR A 156 0.44 7.60 18.19
C THR A 156 -0.13 8.95 17.82
N GLU A 157 0.55 9.66 16.94
CA GLU A 157 0.06 10.93 16.44
C GLU A 157 -1.18 10.67 15.57
N GLN A 158 -2.26 11.41 15.84
CA GLN A 158 -3.48 11.30 15.05
C GLN A 158 -3.20 11.84 13.64
N LEU A 159 -3.46 11.00 12.63
CA LEU A 159 -3.39 11.39 11.23
C LEU A 159 -4.75 11.87 10.75
N GLN A 160 -4.75 12.93 9.95
CA GLN A 160 -5.93 13.45 9.26
C GLN A 160 -5.80 13.22 7.76
N LEU A 161 -6.90 12.80 7.12
CA LEU A 161 -6.97 12.70 5.67
C LEU A 161 -7.38 14.06 5.10
N LEU A 162 -6.56 14.61 4.22
CA LEU A 162 -6.75 15.87 3.54
C LEU A 162 -6.80 15.62 2.02
N SER A 163 -7.83 16.12 1.36
CA SER A 163 -8.02 15.99 -0.08
C SER A 163 -8.39 17.35 -0.65
N PHE A 164 -7.65 17.82 -1.65
CA PHE A 164 -7.95 19.09 -2.30
C PHE A 164 -7.60 19.05 -3.78
N PHE A 165 -8.19 19.98 -4.52
CA PHE A 165 -7.97 20.16 -5.93
C PHE A 165 -8.08 21.63 -6.30
N VAL A 166 -7.15 22.11 -7.14
CA VAL A 166 -7.10 23.49 -7.62
C VAL A 166 -6.87 23.48 -9.13
N LEU A 167 -7.74 24.15 -9.89
CA LEU A 167 -7.57 24.39 -11.32
C LEU A 167 -7.05 25.79 -11.57
N ARG A 168 -5.92 25.89 -12.26
CA ARG A 168 -5.32 27.15 -12.73
C ARG A 168 -4.72 26.93 -14.12
N PRO A 169 -5.53 27.01 -15.18
CA PRO A 169 -5.13 26.69 -16.56
C PRO A 169 -3.89 27.44 -17.07
N ASP A 170 -3.54 28.58 -16.44
CA ASP A 170 -2.46 29.46 -16.88
C ASP A 170 -1.33 29.66 -15.85
N ALA A 171 -1.48 29.15 -14.61
CA ALA A 171 -0.50 29.41 -13.53
C ALA A 171 0.71 28.46 -13.57
N LEU A 172 0.52 27.25 -14.11
CA LEU A 172 1.50 26.16 -14.09
C LEU A 172 2.09 25.87 -15.48
N SER A 173 2.44 26.93 -16.22
CA SER A 173 3.16 26.82 -17.50
C SER A 173 4.43 25.95 -17.42
N ASP A 174 4.86 25.38 -18.55
CA ASP A 174 5.83 24.27 -18.70
C ASP A 174 7.22 24.42 -18.02
N GLY A 175 7.57 25.58 -17.46
CA GLY A 175 8.79 25.77 -16.67
C GLY A 175 8.64 25.71 -15.15
N ARG A 176 7.42 25.88 -14.61
CA ARG A 176 7.19 26.03 -13.16
C ARG A 176 6.89 24.71 -12.44
N LEU A 177 6.33 23.74 -13.16
CA LEU A 177 5.98 22.43 -12.60
C LEU A 177 7.15 21.73 -11.89
N PRO A 178 8.37 21.65 -12.44
CA PRO A 178 9.49 20.99 -11.76
C PRO A 178 9.91 21.68 -10.46
N LEU A 179 9.83 23.01 -10.41
CA LEU A 179 10.18 23.78 -9.21
C LEU A 179 9.14 23.57 -8.12
N LEU A 180 7.86 23.65 -8.47
CA LEU A 180 6.76 23.40 -7.56
C LEU A 180 6.77 21.96 -7.03
N GLU A 181 7.11 20.99 -7.89
CA GLU A 181 7.30 19.59 -7.51
C GLU A 181 8.35 19.45 -6.38
N ILE A 182 9.51 20.09 -6.54
CA ILE A 182 10.60 20.04 -5.55
C ILE A 182 10.18 20.74 -4.25
N GLN A 183 9.50 21.89 -4.35
CA GLN A 183 9.02 22.64 -3.19
C GLN A 183 7.99 21.85 -2.38
N LEU A 184 6.97 21.32 -3.03
CA LEU A 184 5.93 20.51 -2.40
C LEU A 184 6.53 19.25 -1.77
N ARG A 185 7.42 18.55 -2.48
CA ARG A 185 8.09 17.36 -1.92
C ARG A 185 8.82 17.70 -0.62
N ARG A 186 9.67 18.72 -0.62
CA ARG A 186 10.44 19.13 0.56
C ARG A 186 9.55 19.57 1.72
N LEU A 187 8.44 20.24 1.42
CA LEU A 187 7.45 20.63 2.42
C LEU A 187 6.80 19.40 3.05
N LEU A 188 6.27 18.48 2.23
CA LEU A 188 5.58 17.29 2.70
C LEU A 188 6.51 16.36 3.49
N GLU A 189 7.75 16.17 3.04
CA GLU A 189 8.76 15.37 3.74
C GLU A 189 9.09 15.93 5.11
N ARG A 190 9.31 17.26 5.21
CA ARG A 190 9.64 17.95 6.47
C ARG A 190 8.51 17.86 7.49
N LEU A 191 7.27 17.89 7.03
CA LEU A 191 6.07 17.83 7.87
C LEU A 191 5.63 16.39 8.19
N GLY A 192 6.38 15.38 7.74
CA GLY A 192 5.99 13.98 7.94
C GLY A 192 4.72 13.58 7.19
N VAL A 193 4.29 14.39 6.22
CA VAL A 193 3.07 14.15 5.44
C VAL A 193 3.30 13.00 4.47
N ARG A 194 2.23 12.23 4.22
CA ARG A 194 2.24 11.09 3.31
C ARG A 194 1.08 11.21 2.34
N GLY A 195 1.22 10.74 1.12
CA GLY A 195 0.12 10.79 0.17
C GLY A 195 0.58 10.95 -1.27
N THR A 196 -0.33 11.36 -2.13
CA THR A 196 -0.07 11.59 -3.55
C THR A 196 -0.51 12.99 -3.93
N VAL A 197 0.34 13.68 -4.69
CA VAL A 197 0.01 14.95 -5.35
C VAL A 197 0.22 14.75 -6.84
N TYR A 198 -0.82 15.05 -7.62
CA TYR A 198 -0.79 15.12 -9.06
C TYR A 198 -0.63 16.57 -9.47
N LEU A 199 0.39 16.83 -10.27
CA LEU A 199 0.66 18.13 -10.87
C LEU A 199 0.46 18.03 -12.38
N ALA A 200 -0.30 18.97 -12.93
CA ALA A 200 -0.53 19.12 -14.35
C ALA A 200 -0.54 20.61 -14.71
N PRO A 201 -0.33 20.98 -15.98
CA PRO A 201 -0.40 22.39 -16.41
C PRO A 201 -1.73 23.07 -16.02
N GLU A 202 -2.82 22.31 -16.01
CA GLU A 202 -4.14 22.79 -15.66
C GLU A 202 -4.39 22.93 -14.15
N GLY A 203 -3.55 22.34 -13.28
CA GLY A 203 -3.82 22.36 -11.84
C GLY A 203 -3.16 21.26 -11.01
N ILE A 204 -3.65 21.14 -9.78
CA ILE A 204 -3.09 20.29 -8.71
C ILE A 204 -4.22 19.48 -8.08
N ASN A 205 -4.01 18.18 -7.89
CA ASN A 205 -4.91 17.29 -7.13
C ASN A 205 -4.10 16.56 -6.06
N ALA A 206 -4.53 16.59 -4.81
CA ALA A 206 -3.80 15.97 -3.71
C ALA A 206 -4.70 15.14 -2.80
N GLN A 207 -4.15 14.01 -2.34
CA GLN A 207 -4.70 13.17 -1.27
C GLN A 207 -3.59 12.84 -0.28
N LEU A 208 -3.69 13.39 0.93
CA LEU A 208 -2.63 13.41 1.93
C LEU A 208 -3.13 12.89 3.28
N CYS A 209 -2.31 12.11 3.98
CA CYS A 209 -2.40 11.83 5.40
C CYS A 209 -1.42 12.77 6.11
N VAL A 210 -1.95 13.67 6.94
CA VAL A 210 -1.22 14.76 7.59
C VAL A 210 -1.24 14.53 9.10
N PRO A 211 -0.09 14.58 9.79
CA PRO A 211 -0.08 14.58 11.24
C PRO A 211 -0.85 15.79 11.80
N ALA A 212 -1.68 15.59 12.83
CA ALA A 212 -2.52 16.66 13.36
C ALA A 212 -1.72 17.90 13.82
N SER A 213 -0.49 17.71 14.32
CA SER A 213 0.41 18.81 14.69
C SER A 213 0.89 19.64 13.49
N ALA A 214 0.95 19.03 12.31
CA ALA A 214 1.47 19.63 11.09
C ALA A 214 0.39 20.27 10.19
N LEU A 215 -0.90 20.05 10.50
CA LEU A 215 -2.01 20.48 9.63
C LEU A 215 -2.04 21.98 9.38
N GLN A 216 -2.02 22.79 10.45
CA GLN A 216 -2.08 24.24 10.33
C GLN A 216 -0.86 24.80 9.58
N GLN A 217 0.31 24.23 9.84
CA GLN A 217 1.54 24.61 9.16
C GLN A 217 1.51 24.24 7.68
N LEU A 218 0.98 23.06 7.33
CA LEU A 218 0.78 22.66 5.93
C LEU A 218 -0.19 23.63 5.24
N ALA A 219 -1.34 23.92 5.84
CA ALA A 219 -2.33 24.83 5.27
C ALA A 219 -1.76 26.24 5.03
N ALA A 220 -1.05 26.81 6.01
CA ALA A 220 -0.40 28.11 5.85
C ALA A 220 0.61 28.11 4.70
N ARG A 221 1.46 27.06 4.60
CA ARG A 221 2.46 26.96 3.54
C ARG A 221 1.87 26.70 2.16
N LEU A 222 0.74 26.01 2.06
CA LEU A 222 0.04 25.84 0.80
C LEU A 222 -0.58 27.15 0.33
N ARG A 223 -1.10 28.00 1.23
CA ARG A 223 -1.58 29.34 0.89
C ARG A 223 -0.46 30.29 0.48
N ASP A 224 0.74 30.17 1.07
CA ASP A 224 1.92 30.96 0.68
C ASP A 224 2.43 30.64 -0.74
N LEU A 225 1.98 29.55 -1.35
CA LEU A 225 2.37 29.21 -2.71
C LEU A 225 1.50 30.01 -3.69
N PRO A 226 2.07 30.91 -4.51
CA PRO A 226 1.31 31.75 -5.43
C PRO A 226 0.53 30.93 -6.47
N GLU A 227 0.93 29.68 -6.70
CA GLU A 227 0.22 28.72 -7.54
C GLU A 227 -1.08 28.17 -6.90
N LEU A 228 -1.28 28.41 -5.60
CA LEU A 228 -2.32 27.80 -4.75
C LEU A 228 -3.12 28.82 -3.91
N ASP A 229 -3.07 30.11 -4.22
CA ASP A 229 -3.66 31.24 -3.45
C ASP A 229 -5.19 31.16 -3.16
N GLU A 230 -5.90 30.10 -3.57
CA GLU A 230 -7.34 29.87 -3.35
C GLU A 230 -7.66 28.55 -2.62
N VAL A 231 -6.68 27.89 -1.97
CA VAL A 231 -6.97 26.72 -1.13
C VAL A 231 -7.59 27.18 0.20
N GLU A 232 -8.93 27.18 0.27
CA GLU A 232 -9.71 27.30 1.52
C GLU A 232 -9.57 26.06 2.42
#